data_AF-A0A1Q6M1V2-F1
#
_entry.id   AF-A0A1Q6M1V2-F1
#
_cell.length_a   1.000
_cell.length_b   1.000
_cell.length_c   1.000
_cell.angle_alpha   90.00
_cell.angle_beta   90.00
_cell.angle_gamma   90.00
#
_symmetry.space_group_name_H-M   'P 1'
#
loop_
_entity.id
_entity.type
_entity.pdbx_description
1 polymer ?
#
loop_
_entity_poly.entity_id
_entity_poly.type
_entity_poly.pdbx_seq_one_letter_code
_entity_poly.pdbx_strand_id
1 'polypeptide(L)'
;MLKTCKYCGIVPYNHICPHKEKHKKSITDVDRFRWSRRWQEKREEIKQRDLYLCQICIREIYGTTIKYNSNNLSVHHNVPINEDYNKRLDNNNLITLCSMHHEMCENGEIPRKEVREIIDEQEKRVSPPPITKK
;
A
#
# COMPACT_ATOMS: atom_id res chain seq x y z
N MET A 1 -28.25 -20.85 -27.13
CA MET A 1 -27.25 -19.79 -27.42
C MET A 1 -25.86 -20.41 -27.54
N LEU A 2 -25.04 -19.91 -28.46
CA LEU A 2 -23.65 -20.35 -28.69
C LEU A 2 -22.67 -19.25 -28.23
N LYS A 3 -21.42 -19.62 -27.93
CA LYS A 3 -20.33 -18.70 -27.61
C LYS A 3 -19.06 -19.13 -28.35
N THR A 4 -18.13 -18.20 -28.56
CA THR A 4 -16.82 -18.50 -29.16
C THR A 4 -15.79 -18.80 -28.08
N CYS A 5 -15.09 -19.92 -28.22
CA CYS A 5 -13.93 -20.31 -27.43
C CYS A 5 -12.66 -20.17 -28.27
N LYS A 6 -11.62 -19.51 -27.74
CA LYS A 6 -10.31 -19.35 -28.41
C LYS A 6 -9.67 -20.67 -28.84
N TYR A 7 -9.95 -21.77 -28.13
CA TYR A 7 -9.34 -23.08 -28.39
C TYR A 7 -10.28 -24.06 -29.12
N CYS A 8 -11.59 -23.98 -28.86
CA CYS A 8 -12.57 -24.97 -29.35
C CYS A 8 -13.53 -24.41 -30.42
N GLY A 9 -13.40 -23.15 -30.83
CA GLY A 9 -14.29 -22.53 -31.81
C GLY A 9 -15.67 -22.20 -31.24
N ILE A 10 -16.72 -22.32 -32.05
CA ILE A 10 -18.10 -22.03 -31.65
C ILE A 10 -18.66 -23.21 -30.87
N VAL A 11 -19.06 -22.98 -29.62
CA VAL A 11 -19.47 -24.02 -28.66
C VAL A 11 -20.78 -23.65 -27.98
N PRO A 12 -21.51 -24.63 -27.39
CA PRO A 12 -22.65 -24.36 -26.53
C PRO A 12 -22.30 -23.39 -25.39
N TYR A 13 -23.25 -22.56 -24.95
CA TYR A 13 -23.01 -21.57 -23.91
C TYR A 13 -22.46 -22.18 -22.59
N ASN A 14 -22.88 -23.40 -22.23
CA ASN A 14 -22.42 -24.15 -21.05
C ASN A 14 -21.12 -24.96 -21.26
N HIS A 15 -20.47 -24.86 -22.42
CA HIS A 15 -19.23 -25.59 -22.71
C HIS A 15 -18.09 -25.16 -21.77
N ILE A 16 -17.42 -26.16 -21.18
CA ILE A 16 -16.19 -26.03 -20.38
C ILE A 16 -15.01 -26.45 -21.27
N CYS A 17 -14.13 -25.52 -21.59
CA CYS A 17 -12.99 -25.77 -22.47
C CYS A 17 -11.91 -26.61 -21.78
N PRO A 18 -11.52 -27.79 -22.32
CA PRO A 18 -10.49 -28.64 -21.73
C PRO A 18 -9.07 -28.09 -21.94
N HIS A 19 -8.85 -27.25 -22.97
CA HIS A 19 -7.55 -26.65 -23.29
C HIS A 19 -7.28 -25.34 -22.55
N LYS A 20 -8.30 -24.78 -21.88
CA LYS A 20 -8.12 -23.55 -21.11
C LYS A 20 -7.44 -23.90 -19.81
N GLU A 21 -6.16 -23.55 -19.70
CA GLU A 21 -5.41 -23.69 -18.46
C GLU A 21 -6.15 -22.97 -17.31
N LYS A 22 -6.39 -23.70 -16.22
CA LYS A 22 -6.88 -23.11 -14.99
C LYS A 22 -5.67 -22.54 -14.26
N HIS A 23 -5.32 -21.28 -14.53
CA HIS A 23 -4.32 -20.58 -13.71
C HIS A 23 -4.85 -20.48 -12.28
N LYS A 24 -4.37 -21.34 -11.37
CA LYS A 24 -4.55 -21.16 -9.94
C LYS A 24 -3.46 -20.20 -9.48
N LYS A 25 -3.82 -18.95 -9.16
CA LYS A 25 -2.89 -18.04 -8.50
C LYS A 25 -2.52 -18.64 -7.14
N SER A 26 -1.26 -19.03 -6.96
CA SER A 26 -0.77 -19.51 -5.67
C SER A 26 -0.78 -18.34 -4.68
N ILE A 27 -1.41 -18.52 -3.53
CA ILE A 27 -1.40 -17.54 -2.45
C ILE A 27 0.03 -17.46 -1.91
N THR A 28 0.63 -16.27 -1.97
CA THR A 28 1.99 -16.03 -1.46
C THR A 28 1.98 -15.68 0.03
N ASP A 29 3.14 -15.73 0.69
CA ASP A 29 3.28 -15.26 2.07
C ASP A 29 2.97 -13.77 2.22
N VAL A 30 3.21 -12.99 1.16
CA VAL A 30 2.86 -11.56 1.11
C VAL A 30 1.34 -11.39 1.08
N ASP A 31 0.64 -12.20 0.29
CA ASP A 31 -0.84 -12.18 0.24
C ASP A 31 -1.42 -12.55 1.61
N ARG A 32 -0.91 -13.62 2.24
CA ARG A 32 -1.33 -14.02 3.60
C ARG A 32 -1.07 -12.91 4.62
N PHE A 33 0.10 -12.26 4.55
CA PHE A 33 0.43 -11.16 5.44
C PHE A 33 -0.54 -9.98 5.28
N ARG A 34 -0.87 -9.59 4.04
CA ARG A 34 -1.82 -8.50 3.76
C ARG A 34 -3.23 -8.79 4.28
N TRP A 35 -3.62 -10.05 4.45
CA TRP A 35 -4.89 -10.43 5.09
C TRP A 35 -4.80 -10.58 6.60
N SER A 36 -3.59 -10.66 7.16
CA SER A 36 -3.39 -10.93 8.57
C SER A 36 -3.94 -9.81 9.46
N ARG A 37 -4.47 -10.20 10.63
CA ARG A 37 -4.90 -9.27 11.68
C ARG A 37 -3.77 -8.32 12.10
N ARG A 38 -2.53 -8.82 12.19
CA ARG A 38 -1.35 -8.01 12.52
C ARG A 38 -1.16 -6.84 11.56
N TRP A 39 -1.33 -7.07 10.26
CA TRP A 39 -1.28 -6.00 9.28
C TRP A 39 -2.46 -5.03 9.43
N GLN A 40 -3.66 -5.53 9.70
CA GLN A 40 -4.84 -4.69 9.92
C GLN A 40 -4.72 -3.78 11.15
N GLU A 41 -4.08 -4.25 12.22
CA GLU A 41 -3.79 -3.45 13.41
C GLU A 41 -2.67 -2.45 13.13
N LYS A 42 -1.57 -2.89 12.50
CA LYS A 42 -0.44 -1.99 12.17
C LYS A 42 -0.85 -0.88 11.20
N ARG A 43 -1.63 -1.17 10.15
CA ARG A 43 -2.09 -0.12 9.23
C ARG A 43 -2.95 0.92 9.92
N GLU A 44 -3.70 0.53 10.95
CA GLU A 44 -4.54 1.45 11.72
C GLU A 44 -3.69 2.34 12.63
N GLU A 45 -2.70 1.76 13.32
CA GLU A 45 -1.69 2.49 14.09
C GLU A 45 -0.98 3.57 13.24
N ILE A 46 -0.55 3.21 12.03
CA ILE A 46 0.13 4.15 11.13
C ILE A 46 -0.82 5.26 10.66
N LYS A 47 -2.09 4.94 10.38
CA LYS A 47 -3.10 5.95 10.06
C LYS A 47 -3.35 6.91 11.21
N GLN A 48 -3.41 6.42 12.44
CA GLN A 48 -3.57 7.24 13.64
C GLN A 48 -2.36 8.17 13.84
N ARG A 49 -1.13 7.63 13.72
CA ARG A 49 0.12 8.41 13.74
C ARG A 49 0.07 9.56 12.73
N ASP A 50 -0.42 9.27 11.54
CA ASP A 50 -0.51 10.20 10.42
C ASP A 50 -1.80 11.06 10.43
N LEU A 51 -2.56 11.04 11.53
CA LEU A 51 -3.81 11.78 11.72
C LEU A 51 -4.85 11.55 10.62
N TYR A 52 -4.84 10.37 9.99
CA TYR A 52 -5.65 10.02 8.83
C TYR A 52 -5.54 11.05 7.70
N LEU A 53 -4.31 11.52 7.44
CA LEU A 53 -3.99 12.41 6.33
C LEU A 53 -2.90 11.80 5.45
N CYS A 54 -3.02 12.03 4.15
CA CYS A 54 -1.93 11.75 3.22
C CYS A 54 -0.71 12.61 3.59
N GLN A 55 0.40 11.94 3.88
CA GLN A 55 1.62 12.60 4.34
C GLN A 55 2.36 13.38 3.26
N ILE A 56 2.05 13.13 1.99
CA ILE A 56 2.56 13.92 0.88
C ILE A 56 1.66 15.15 0.66
N CYS A 57 0.33 14.98 0.71
CA CYS A 57 -0.63 16.09 0.60
C CYS A 57 -0.42 17.16 1.66
N ILE A 58 -0.24 16.78 2.93
CA ILE A 58 -0.08 17.75 4.02
C ILE A 58 1.19 18.62 3.87
N ARG A 59 2.15 18.15 3.08
CA ARG A 59 3.40 18.83 2.73
C ARG A 59 3.32 19.62 1.43
N GLU A 60 2.19 19.54 0.72
CA GLU A 60 1.89 20.31 -0.50
C GLU A 60 2.88 20.07 -1.66
N ILE A 61 3.43 18.86 -1.74
CA ILE A 61 4.39 18.44 -2.78
C ILE A 61 3.76 17.45 -3.77
N TYR A 62 4.45 17.18 -4.88
CA TYR A 62 4.05 16.20 -5.91
C TYR A 62 2.60 16.35 -6.39
N GLY A 63 2.26 17.53 -6.92
CA GLY A 63 0.96 17.77 -7.54
C GLY A 63 -0.23 17.74 -6.56
N THR A 64 0.00 18.07 -5.30
CA THR A 64 -1.07 18.15 -4.29
C THR A 64 -2.13 19.18 -4.69
N THR A 65 -3.39 18.74 -4.74
CA THR A 65 -4.56 19.61 -4.96
C THR A 65 -5.36 19.88 -3.68
N ILE A 66 -5.30 18.95 -2.72
CA ILE A 66 -5.99 19.03 -1.43
C ILE A 66 -4.95 18.80 -0.34
N LYS A 67 -4.61 19.83 0.45
CA LYS A 67 -3.63 19.73 1.54
C LYS A 67 -4.03 18.72 2.61
N TYR A 68 -5.22 18.91 3.19
CA TYR A 68 -5.76 18.04 4.24
C TYR A 68 -6.55 16.87 3.64
N ASN A 69 -5.87 16.04 2.85
CA ASN A 69 -6.53 14.94 2.15
C ASN A 69 -6.65 13.69 3.03
N SER A 70 -7.88 13.37 3.42
CA SER A 70 -8.26 12.16 4.17
C SER A 70 -8.97 11.10 3.31
N ASN A 71 -9.07 11.31 2.00
CA ASN A 71 -9.81 10.43 1.09
C ASN A 71 -8.94 9.28 0.56
N ASN A 72 -9.54 8.08 0.46
CA ASN A 72 -8.94 6.89 -0.16
C ASN A 72 -7.51 6.56 0.33
N LEU A 73 -7.34 6.54 1.65
CA LEU A 73 -6.03 6.35 2.28
C LEU A 73 -5.60 4.87 2.34
N SER A 74 -4.35 4.64 1.96
CA SER A 74 -3.63 3.37 2.08
C SER A 74 -2.30 3.57 2.79
N VAL A 75 -1.80 2.51 3.45
CA VAL A 75 -0.46 2.52 4.04
C VAL A 75 0.50 1.90 3.03
N HIS A 76 1.51 2.66 2.63
CA HIS A 76 2.53 2.27 1.68
C HIS A 76 3.80 1.79 2.41
N HIS A 77 4.47 0.78 1.86
CA HIS A 77 5.76 0.26 2.32
C HIS A 77 6.88 0.94 1.53
N ASN A 78 7.74 1.73 2.18
CA ASN A 78 8.86 2.39 1.49
C ASN A 78 9.88 1.39 0.93
N VAL A 79 10.23 0.37 1.74
CA VAL A 79 10.90 -0.85 1.30
C VAL A 79 9.82 -1.92 1.14
N PRO A 80 9.54 -2.40 -0.08
CA PRO A 80 8.53 -3.40 -0.35
C PRO A 80 8.73 -4.71 0.42
N ILE A 81 7.62 -5.37 0.77
CA ILE A 81 7.62 -6.61 1.56
C ILE A 81 8.42 -7.75 0.87
N ASN A 82 8.42 -7.78 -0.46
CA ASN A 82 9.17 -8.75 -1.27
C ASN A 82 10.67 -8.46 -1.30
N GLU A 83 11.11 -7.24 -0.97
CA GLU A 83 12.51 -6.85 -0.91
C GLU A 83 13.09 -7.08 0.50
N ASP A 84 12.33 -6.73 1.54
CA ASP A 84 12.73 -6.95 2.93
C ASP A 84 11.51 -7.29 3.81
N TYR A 85 11.28 -8.59 4.00
CA TYR A 85 10.15 -9.07 4.79
C TYR A 85 10.24 -8.64 6.27
N ASN A 86 11.44 -8.41 6.80
CA ASN A 86 11.61 -8.04 8.21
C ASN A 86 11.01 -6.67 8.51
N LYS A 87 11.04 -5.75 7.53
CA LYS A 87 10.52 -4.38 7.65
C LYS A 87 9.01 -4.22 7.46
N ARG A 88 8.28 -5.31 7.22
CA ARG A 88 6.85 -5.26 6.84
C ARG A 88 5.93 -4.63 7.91
N LEU A 89 6.37 -4.57 9.17
CA LEU A 89 5.64 -3.99 10.30
C LEU A 89 6.38 -2.82 10.96
N ASP A 90 7.51 -2.37 10.40
CA ASP A 90 8.34 -1.34 11.01
C ASP A 90 7.73 0.04 10.75
N ASN A 91 7.50 0.82 11.82
CA ASN A 91 6.90 2.17 11.68
C ASN A 91 7.73 3.08 10.78
N ASN A 92 9.06 2.93 10.83
CA ASN A 92 9.99 3.67 9.99
C ASN A 92 9.99 3.24 8.51
N ASN A 93 9.18 2.25 8.12
CA ASN A 93 9.02 1.77 6.76
C ASN A 93 7.60 2.01 6.20
N LEU A 94 6.71 2.63 6.98
CA LEU A 94 5.29 2.73 6.68
C LEU A 94 4.82 4.19 6.68
N ILE A 95 3.99 4.55 5.70
CA ILE A 95 3.46 5.91 5.51
C ILE A 95 2.01 5.88 5.01
N THR A 96 1.15 6.76 5.52
CA THR A 96 -0.22 6.93 5.04
C THR A 96 -0.28 7.85 3.82
N LEU A 97 -0.82 7.36 2.70
CA LEU A 97 -0.93 8.07 1.43
C LEU A 97 -2.33 7.97 0.82
N CYS A 98 -2.74 8.97 0.03
CA CYS A 98 -3.91 8.87 -0.85
C CYS A 98 -3.58 8.02 -2.09
N SER A 99 -4.59 7.58 -2.84
CA SER A 99 -4.40 6.73 -4.03
C SER A 99 -3.39 7.28 -5.03
N MET A 100 -3.45 8.58 -5.35
CA MET A 100 -2.57 9.23 -6.32
C MET A 100 -1.10 9.16 -5.88
N HIS A 101 -0.81 9.59 -4.65
CA HIS A 101 0.56 9.58 -4.13
C HIS A 101 1.06 8.16 -3.86
N HIS A 102 0.17 7.23 -3.53
CA HIS A 102 0.53 5.82 -3.43
C HIS A 102 1.00 5.27 -4.78
N GLU A 103 0.29 5.56 -5.88
CA GLU A 103 0.68 5.15 -7.23
C GLU A 103 2.01 5.79 -7.65
N MET A 104 2.19 7.08 -7.39
CA MET A 104 3.47 7.77 -7.66
C MET A 104 4.66 7.13 -6.92
N CYS A 105 4.48 6.67 -5.68
CA CYS A 105 5.51 5.93 -4.96
C CYS A 105 5.78 4.55 -5.59
N GLU A 106 4.74 3.79 -5.98
CA GLU A 106 4.90 2.48 -6.64
C GLU A 106 5.63 2.61 -8.00
N ASN A 107 5.37 3.70 -8.73
CA ASN A 107 6.02 4.00 -10.01
C ASN A 107 7.44 4.59 -9.85
N GLY A 108 7.84 4.95 -8.63
CA GLY A 108 9.13 5.61 -8.37
C GLY A 108 9.19 7.09 -8.77
N GLU A 109 8.06 7.71 -9.08
CA GLU A 109 7.95 9.16 -9.32
C GLU A 109 8.28 9.97 -8.07
N ILE A 110 7.95 9.41 -6.89
CA ILE A 110 8.39 9.93 -5.59
C ILE A 110 9.51 9.01 -5.10
N PRO A 111 10.76 9.51 -5.00
CA PRO A 111 11.89 8.68 -4.61
C PRO A 111 11.74 8.12 -3.19
N ARG A 112 12.11 6.86 -3.00
CA ARG A 112 12.11 6.19 -1.68
C ARG A 112 12.87 6.95 -0.60
N LYS A 113 13.90 7.72 -0.99
CA LYS A 113 14.67 8.56 -0.07
C LYS A 113 13.79 9.67 0.53
N GLU A 114 12.99 10.34 -0.28
CA GLU A 114 12.10 11.41 0.21
C GLU A 114 10.97 10.83 1.04
N VAL A 115 10.40 9.69 0.62
CA VAL A 115 9.43 8.95 1.43
C VAL A 115 10.02 8.59 2.80
N ARG A 116 11.29 8.15 2.82
CA ARG A 116 12.00 7.83 4.07
C ARG A 116 12.13 9.04 4.98
N GLU A 117 12.53 10.18 4.43
CA GLU A 117 12.67 11.44 5.18
C GLU A 117 11.34 11.87 5.81
N ILE A 118 10.24 11.74 5.07
CA ILE A 118 8.89 12.02 5.59
C ILE A 118 8.52 11.07 6.74
N ILE A 119 8.81 9.77 6.60
CA ILE A 119 8.54 8.79 7.65
C ILE A 119 9.35 9.11 8.91
N ASP A 120 10.65 9.37 8.77
CA ASP A 120 11.53 9.68 9.90
C ASP A 120 11.09 10.98 10.61
N GLU A 121 10.54 11.96 9.87
CA GLU A 121 9.93 13.15 10.46
C GLU A 121 8.67 12.80 11.30
N GLN A 122 7.80 11.93 10.77
CA GLN A 122 6.58 11.51 11.46
C GLN A 122 6.86 10.77 12.77
N GLU A 123 7.86 9.88 12.77
CA GLU A 123 8.25 9.16 14.00
C GLU A 123 8.80 10.11 15.08
N LYS A 124 9.53 11.15 14.68
CA LYS A 124 10.05 12.16 15.64
C LYS A 124 8.94 12.97 16.30
N ARG A 125 7.86 13.29 15.56
CA ARG A 125 6.74 14.08 16.08
C ARG A 125 5.95 13.37 17.19
N VAL A 126 5.97 12.04 17.21
CA VAL A 126 5.30 11.22 18.24
C VAL A 126 6.17 10.98 19.47
N SER A 127 7.46 11.31 19.40
CA SER A 127 8.34 11.26 20.57
C SER A 127 7.97 12.40 21.53
N PRO A 128 7.65 12.14 22.82
CA PRO A 128 7.44 13.23 23.77
C PRO A 128 8.73 14.07 23.87
N PRO A 129 8.63 15.41 23.96
CA PRO A 129 9.82 16.22 24.19
C PRO A 129 10.53 15.75 25.47
N PRO A 130 11.88 15.76 25.52
CA PRO A 130 12.59 15.44 26.74
C PRO A 130 12.04 16.32 27.86
N ILE A 131 11.51 15.70 28.92
CA ILE A 131 11.08 16.42 30.11
C ILE A 131 12.33 17.08 30.68
N THR A 132 12.50 18.38 30.44
CA THR A 132 13.52 19.17 31.10
C THR A 132 13.12 19.27 32.56
N LYS A 133 13.74 18.45 33.41
CA LYS A 133 13.64 18.57 34.86
C LYS A 133 14.24 19.93 35.22
N LYS A 134 13.40 20.88 35.65
CA LYS A 134 13.82 22.08 36.37
C LYS A 134 14.26 21.70 37.78
#